data_AF-A0A2V6SUS2-F1
#
_entry.id   AF-A0A2V6SUS2-F1
#
_cell.length_a   1.000
_cell.length_b   1.000
_cell.length_c   1.000
_cell.angle_alpha   90.00
_cell.angle_beta   90.00
_cell.angle_gamma   90.00
#
_symmetry.space_group_name_H-M   'P 1'
#
loop_
_entity.id
_entity.type
_entity.pdbx_description
1 polymer ?
#
loop_
_entity_poly.entity_id
_entity_poly.type
_entity_poly.pdbx_seq_one_letter_code
_entity_poly.pdbx_strand_id
1 'polypeptide(L)'
;MLGTGRIAFGLGIVENGYDETALVRAFLPGDLEAGERELLRLAKAWMARLPVDPIDLLIVDEIGKDVSGTGMDTNVIGRHATFFERPFTHPRITFIVACDLTANSHGNGNGIGLADFTTRRLADRIDREPTYVNALTACSPAGPKLPVVLDTARDAVAVALECLGLPRVEDARVVRIKNTLHLGEVEVSEALLPELGNRADLHPLGAPAPLAFAADGSLSPF
;
A
#
# COMPACT_ATOMS: atom_id res chain seq x y z
N MET A 1 -36.16 2.28 -0.41
CA MET A 1 -35.75 3.70 -0.42
C MET A 1 -35.64 4.24 -1.84
N LEU A 2 -34.96 3.55 -2.78
CA LEU A 2 -34.80 4.02 -4.17
C LEU A 2 -36.12 4.12 -4.96
N GLY A 3 -37.03 3.15 -4.83
CA GLY A 3 -38.32 3.16 -5.55
C GLY A 3 -39.45 3.99 -4.91
N THR A 4 -39.25 4.51 -3.70
CA THR A 4 -40.27 5.27 -2.94
C THR A 4 -39.77 6.62 -2.42
N GLY A 5 -38.48 6.89 -2.57
CA GLY A 5 -37.84 8.14 -2.16
C GLY A 5 -37.96 9.21 -3.23
N ARG A 6 -37.98 10.48 -2.80
CA ARG A 6 -37.92 11.65 -3.70
C ARG A 6 -36.49 11.90 -4.16
N ILE A 7 -35.91 10.94 -4.89
CA ILE A 7 -34.57 11.05 -5.47
C ILE A 7 -34.74 11.53 -6.91
N ALA A 8 -34.08 12.63 -7.29
CA ALA A 8 -34.16 13.17 -8.65
C ALA A 8 -33.24 12.42 -9.62
N PHE A 9 -32.00 12.16 -9.19
CA PHE A 9 -30.97 11.40 -9.90
C PHE A 9 -29.84 11.10 -8.90
N GLY A 10 -28.86 10.29 -9.30
CA GLY A 10 -27.58 10.19 -8.59
C GLY A 10 -26.40 10.42 -9.52
N LEU A 11 -25.26 10.78 -8.94
CA LEU A 11 -24.02 11.07 -9.64
C LEU A 11 -22.93 10.16 -9.06
N GLY A 12 -22.39 9.28 -9.90
CA GLY A 12 -21.25 8.44 -9.56
C GLY A 12 -19.96 9.04 -10.12
N ILE A 13 -18.91 9.01 -9.30
CA ILE A 13 -17.56 9.43 -9.65
C ILE A 13 -16.65 8.22 -9.38
N VAL A 14 -15.80 7.87 -10.34
CA VAL A 14 -14.83 6.77 -10.22
C VAL A 14 -13.45 7.31 -10.52
N GLU A 15 -12.51 7.01 -9.62
CA GLU A 15 -11.09 7.34 -9.75
C GLU A 15 -10.31 6.15 -10.32
N ASN A 16 -9.19 6.42 -11.01
CA ASN A 16 -8.24 5.42 -11.47
C ASN A 16 -7.11 5.20 -10.44
N GLY A 17 -6.22 4.25 -10.71
CA GLY A 17 -5.04 3.96 -9.88
C GLY A 17 -3.96 5.06 -9.87
N TYR A 18 -4.19 6.21 -10.51
CA TYR A 18 -3.31 7.38 -10.47
C TYR A 18 -3.88 8.49 -9.57
N ASP A 19 -4.93 8.21 -8.81
CA ASP A 19 -5.65 9.20 -7.97
C ASP A 19 -6.34 10.30 -8.82
N GLU A 20 -6.75 9.96 -10.05
CA GLU A 20 -7.42 10.88 -10.97
C GLU A 20 -8.87 10.47 -11.22
N THR A 21 -9.77 11.44 -11.36
CA THR A 21 -11.15 11.17 -11.79
C THR A 21 -11.17 10.59 -13.21
N ALA A 22 -11.55 9.32 -13.32
CA ALA A 22 -11.56 8.57 -14.58
C ALA A 22 -12.94 8.52 -15.24
N LEU A 23 -14.02 8.58 -14.44
CA LEU A 23 -15.39 8.54 -14.94
C LEU A 23 -16.33 9.32 -14.04
N VAL A 24 -17.19 10.13 -14.66
CA VAL A 24 -18.34 10.77 -14.00
C VAL A 24 -19.60 10.35 -14.76
N ARG A 25 -20.60 9.80 -14.06
CA ARG A 25 -21.84 9.31 -14.66
C ARG A 25 -23.05 9.65 -13.82
N ALA A 26 -24.07 10.24 -14.44
CA ALA A 26 -25.38 10.47 -13.82
C ALA A 26 -26.33 9.29 -14.11
N PHE A 27 -27.20 8.98 -13.14
CA PHE A 27 -28.19 7.92 -13.24
C PHE A 27 -29.57 8.43 -12.84
N LEU A 28 -30.59 7.99 -13.58
CA LEU A 28 -31.96 8.14 -13.12
C LEU A 28 -32.22 7.23 -11.90
N PRO A 29 -33.22 7.55 -11.06
CA PRO A 29 -33.47 6.79 -9.83
C PRO A 29 -33.67 5.29 -10.04
N GLY A 30 -34.32 4.90 -11.14
CA GLY A 30 -34.55 3.49 -11.50
C GLY A 30 -33.28 2.72 -11.86
N ASP A 31 -32.24 3.42 -12.31
CA ASP A 31 -30.99 2.81 -12.79
C ASP A 31 -29.87 2.82 -11.73
N LEU A 32 -30.07 3.51 -10.61
CA LEU A 32 -29.02 3.75 -9.61
C LEU A 32 -28.34 2.48 -9.12
N GLU A 33 -29.11 1.44 -8.80
CA GLU A 33 -28.56 0.20 -8.25
C GLU A 33 -27.76 -0.59 -9.30
N ALA A 34 -28.25 -0.65 -10.53
CA ALA A 34 -27.52 -1.32 -11.62
C ALA A 34 -26.26 -0.52 -12.01
N GLY A 35 -26.40 0.80 -12.06
CA GLY A 35 -25.33 1.74 -12.35
C GLY A 35 -24.20 1.70 -11.32
N GLU A 36 -24.53 1.74 -10.02
CA GLU A 36 -23.55 1.63 -8.94
C GLU A 36 -22.76 0.31 -9.04
N ARG A 37 -23.43 -0.82 -9.27
CA ARG A 37 -22.76 -2.11 -9.47
C ARG A 37 -21.79 -2.12 -10.64
N GLU A 38 -22.14 -1.44 -11.74
CA GLU A 38 -21.23 -1.28 -12.89
C GLU A 38 -20.02 -0.42 -12.51
N LEU A 39 -20.24 0.72 -11.87
CA LEU A 39 -19.16 1.61 -11.43
C LEU A 39 -18.22 0.92 -10.45
N LEU A 40 -18.74 0.13 -9.51
CA LEU A 40 -17.91 -0.64 -8.58
C LEU A 40 -17.03 -1.67 -9.30
N ARG A 41 -17.50 -2.29 -10.38
CA ARG A 41 -16.65 -3.18 -11.19
C ARG A 41 -15.53 -2.41 -11.88
N LEU A 42 -15.83 -1.24 -12.44
CA LEU A 42 -14.83 -0.38 -13.07
C LEU A 42 -13.78 0.09 -12.05
N ALA A 43 -14.23 0.58 -10.89
CA ALA A 43 -13.35 0.99 -9.80
C ALA A 43 -12.38 -0.13 -9.40
N LYS A 44 -12.88 -1.37 -9.23
CA LYS A 44 -12.04 -2.54 -8.91
C LYS A 44 -11.05 -2.91 -10.02
N ALA A 45 -11.43 -2.69 -11.28
CA ALA A 45 -10.59 -2.98 -12.44
C ALA A 45 -9.49 -1.92 -12.64
N TRP A 46 -9.77 -0.65 -12.28
CA TRP A 46 -8.85 0.47 -12.44
C TRP A 46 -7.99 0.75 -11.21
N MET A 47 -8.31 0.14 -10.07
CA MET A 47 -7.52 0.23 -8.84
C MET A 47 -6.05 -0.11 -9.08
N ALA A 48 -5.16 0.68 -8.48
CA ALA A 48 -3.73 0.45 -8.53
C ALA A 48 -3.34 -0.91 -7.92
N ARG A 49 -2.33 -1.56 -8.48
CA ARG A 49 -1.86 -2.89 -8.05
C ARG A 49 -0.35 -2.98 -8.15
N LEU A 50 0.26 -3.76 -7.25
CA LEU A 50 1.66 -4.15 -7.39
C LEU A 50 1.84 -4.96 -8.67
N PRO A 51 2.96 -4.78 -9.40
CA PRO A 51 3.14 -5.40 -10.71
C PRO A 51 3.41 -6.90 -10.64
N VAL A 52 3.71 -7.45 -9.46
CA VAL A 52 4.13 -8.86 -9.30
C VAL A 52 3.49 -9.50 -8.08
N ASP A 53 3.30 -10.82 -8.16
CA ASP A 53 2.81 -11.66 -7.06
C ASP A 53 3.32 -13.09 -7.29
N PRO A 54 4.13 -13.68 -6.38
CA PRO A 54 4.43 -13.22 -5.02
C PRO A 54 5.56 -12.18 -4.93
N ILE A 55 5.65 -11.53 -3.76
CA ILE A 55 6.74 -10.62 -3.34
C ILE A 55 7.35 -11.15 -2.05
N ASP A 56 8.68 -11.23 -2.00
CA ASP A 56 9.40 -11.64 -0.79
C ASP A 56 9.53 -10.46 0.18
N LEU A 57 9.90 -9.29 -0.35
CA LEU A 57 10.05 -8.07 0.45
C LEU A 57 9.43 -6.88 -0.27
N LEU A 58 8.43 -6.25 0.35
CA LEU A 58 7.92 -4.95 -0.05
C LEU A 58 8.52 -3.86 0.85
N ILE A 59 9.25 -2.93 0.25
CA ILE A 59 9.78 -1.73 0.90
C ILE A 59 8.84 -0.57 0.60
N VAL A 60 8.34 0.08 1.63
CA VAL A 60 7.41 1.22 1.53
C VAL A 60 8.09 2.44 2.15
N ASP A 61 8.46 3.42 1.32
CA ASP A 61 9.20 4.60 1.78
C ASP A 61 8.43 5.39 2.84
N GLU A 62 7.12 5.57 2.62
CA GLU A 62 6.24 6.27 3.56
C GLU A 62 4.85 5.64 3.64
N ILE A 63 4.29 5.61 4.84
CA ILE A 63 2.90 5.25 5.10
C ILE A 63 2.17 6.46 5.66
N GLY A 64 0.85 6.51 5.51
CA GLY A 64 0.10 7.62 6.10
C GLY A 64 -1.39 7.58 5.88
N LYS A 65 -2.13 8.29 6.74
CA LYS A 65 -3.60 8.34 6.64
C LYS A 65 -4.09 9.02 5.36
N ASP A 66 -3.28 9.93 4.83
CA ASP A 66 -3.44 10.59 3.54
C ASP A 66 -3.12 9.66 2.36
N VAL A 67 -2.30 8.63 2.55
CA VAL A 67 -2.07 7.57 1.55
C VAL A 67 -3.26 6.62 1.49
N SER A 68 -3.71 6.16 2.66
CA SER A 68 -4.90 5.32 2.81
C SER A 68 -5.40 5.44 4.24
N GLY A 69 -6.71 5.26 4.48
CA GLY A 69 -7.27 5.37 5.84
C GLY A 69 -6.58 4.49 6.89
N THR A 70 -5.99 3.38 6.46
CA THR A 70 -5.19 2.44 7.24
C THR A 70 -3.67 2.65 7.12
N GLY A 71 -3.16 3.77 6.63
CA GLY A 71 -1.72 4.01 6.43
C GLY A 71 -1.16 3.45 5.12
N MET A 72 -1.59 2.24 4.76
CA MET A 72 -1.34 1.57 3.48
C MET A 72 -2.65 0.97 2.98
N ASP A 73 -2.86 0.96 1.67
CA ASP A 73 -4.06 0.37 1.07
C ASP A 73 -4.04 -1.15 1.22
N THR A 74 -5.03 -1.68 1.95
CA THR A 74 -5.13 -3.10 2.28
C THR A 74 -5.36 -3.99 1.06
N ASN A 75 -5.96 -3.48 -0.01
CA ASN A 75 -6.15 -4.21 -1.27
C ASN A 75 -4.86 -4.25 -2.10
N VAL A 76 -4.02 -3.22 -1.98
CA VAL A 76 -2.71 -3.17 -2.64
C VAL A 76 -1.74 -4.14 -1.99
N ILE A 77 -1.66 -4.16 -0.65
CA ILE A 77 -0.70 -5.02 0.07
C ILE A 77 -1.25 -6.40 0.44
N GLY A 78 -2.55 -6.62 0.27
CA GLY A 78 -3.21 -7.89 0.62
C GLY A 78 -3.19 -8.19 2.12
N ARG A 79 -3.28 -7.18 2.99
CA ARG A 79 -3.25 -7.32 4.46
C ARG A 79 -4.22 -6.35 5.12
N HIS A 80 -4.96 -6.82 6.12
CA HIS A 80 -5.77 -5.99 7.00
C HIS A 80 -5.55 -6.37 8.47
N ALA A 81 -5.75 -5.41 9.37
CA ALA A 81 -5.59 -5.59 10.82
C ALA A 81 -6.91 -5.94 11.54
N THR A 82 -8.01 -6.11 10.80
CA THR A 82 -9.33 -6.46 11.32
C THR A 82 -9.48 -7.98 11.45
N PHE A 83 -10.16 -8.44 12.51
CA PHE A 83 -10.35 -9.87 12.79
C PHE A 83 -11.60 -10.48 12.13
N PHE A 84 -12.51 -9.63 11.65
CA PHE A 84 -13.82 -10.04 11.12
C PHE A 84 -13.84 -10.12 9.59
N GLU A 85 -12.80 -9.62 8.92
CA GLU A 85 -12.65 -9.73 7.48
C GLU A 85 -11.98 -11.05 7.10
N ARG A 86 -12.31 -11.53 5.91
CA ARG A 86 -11.65 -12.72 5.37
C ARG A 86 -10.24 -12.34 4.92
N PRO A 87 -9.21 -13.11 5.29
CA PRO A 87 -7.86 -12.87 4.81
C PRO A 87 -7.80 -12.81 3.29
N PHE A 88 -6.98 -11.90 2.78
CA PHE A 88 -6.63 -11.88 1.36
C PHE A 88 -5.89 -13.16 0.98
N THR A 89 -6.16 -13.64 -0.23
CA THR A 89 -5.36 -14.71 -0.84
C THR A 89 -4.22 -14.15 -1.69
N HIS A 90 -4.37 -12.90 -2.15
CA HIS A 90 -3.45 -12.18 -3.02
C HIS A 90 -3.53 -10.66 -2.78
N PRO A 91 -2.45 -9.90 -3.04
CA PRO A 91 -1.11 -10.41 -3.34
C PRO A 91 -0.46 -11.09 -2.13
N ARG A 92 0.48 -12.01 -2.37
CA ARG A 92 1.26 -12.61 -1.30
C ARG A 92 2.56 -11.84 -1.11
N ILE A 93 2.70 -11.23 0.06
CA ILE A 93 3.90 -10.51 0.48
C ILE A 93 4.45 -11.18 1.74
N THR A 94 5.68 -11.68 1.69
CA THR A 94 6.30 -12.34 2.85
C THR A 94 6.64 -11.32 3.94
N PHE A 95 7.41 -10.28 3.63
CA PHE A 95 7.73 -9.20 4.57
C PHE A 95 7.45 -7.81 3.99
N ILE A 96 7.02 -6.90 4.86
CA ILE A 96 6.86 -5.47 4.57
C ILE A 96 7.75 -4.65 5.51
N VAL A 97 8.55 -3.74 4.94
CA VAL A 97 9.29 -2.71 5.67
C VAL A 97 8.62 -1.36 5.43
N ALA A 98 8.19 -0.69 6.49
CA ALA A 98 7.69 0.69 6.44
C ALA A 98 8.76 1.67 6.94
N CYS A 99 9.17 2.64 6.11
CA CYS A 99 10.37 3.44 6.39
C CYS A 99 10.10 4.81 7.02
N ASP A 100 8.95 5.44 6.78
CA ASP A 100 8.57 6.71 7.37
C ASP A 100 7.04 6.89 7.46
N LEU A 101 6.64 7.98 8.12
CA LEU A 101 5.28 8.47 8.16
C LEU A 101 5.16 9.73 7.29
N THR A 102 4.10 9.87 6.51
CA THR A 102 3.85 11.13 5.77
C THR A 102 3.70 12.31 6.72
N ALA A 103 4.01 13.52 6.24
CA ALA A 103 3.82 14.74 7.04
C ALA A 103 2.33 15.01 7.36
N ASN A 104 1.43 14.69 6.43
CA ASN A 104 -0.01 14.95 6.57
C ASN A 104 -0.75 13.91 7.42
N SER A 105 -0.06 12.89 7.94
CA SER A 105 -0.65 11.93 8.88
C SER A 105 -0.90 12.52 10.26
N HIS A 106 -0.33 13.69 10.58
CA HIS A 106 -0.42 14.31 11.91
C HIS A 106 -0.05 13.34 13.05
N GLY A 107 0.96 12.51 12.83
CA GLY A 107 1.42 11.49 13.78
C GLY A 107 0.55 10.23 13.86
N ASN A 108 -0.55 10.12 13.10
CA ASN A 108 -1.41 8.95 13.13
C ASN A 108 -0.79 7.76 12.40
N GLY A 109 -0.26 6.80 13.16
CA GLY A 109 0.41 5.59 12.67
C GLY A 109 -0.48 4.34 12.69
N ASN A 110 -1.80 4.46 12.56
CA ASN A 110 -2.73 3.32 12.70
C ASN A 110 -2.46 2.13 11.75
N GLY A 111 -1.71 2.34 10.67
CA GLY A 111 -1.33 1.30 9.71
C GLY A 111 -0.08 0.50 10.00
N ILE A 112 0.71 0.91 10.99
CA ILE A 112 2.09 0.42 11.14
C ILE A 112 2.16 -1.08 11.41
N GLY A 113 1.15 -1.65 12.06
CA GLY A 113 1.05 -3.09 12.35
C GLY A 113 0.72 -3.97 11.16
N LEU A 114 0.54 -3.39 9.96
CA LEU A 114 0.48 -4.14 8.71
C LEU A 114 1.89 -4.48 8.17
N ALA A 115 2.92 -3.77 8.66
CA ALA A 115 4.32 -4.04 8.35
C ALA A 115 4.93 -5.07 9.31
N ASP A 116 6.02 -5.70 8.90
CA ASP A 116 6.79 -6.67 9.71
C ASP A 116 8.03 -6.02 10.35
N PHE A 117 8.56 -4.99 9.68
CA PHE A 117 9.69 -4.20 10.12
C PHE A 117 9.42 -2.70 9.92
N THR A 118 10.01 -1.88 10.77
CA THR A 118 9.95 -0.43 10.67
C THR A 118 11.28 0.21 11.08
N THR A 119 11.43 1.49 10.78
CA THR A 119 12.55 2.30 11.26
C THR A 119 12.22 2.99 12.59
N ARG A 120 13.25 3.34 13.35
CA ARG A 120 13.18 4.21 14.53
C ARG A 120 12.56 5.56 14.19
N ARG A 121 12.94 6.13 13.04
CA ARG A 121 12.40 7.39 12.53
C ARG A 121 10.87 7.36 12.43
N LEU A 122 10.30 6.32 11.83
CA LEU A 122 8.84 6.16 11.75
C LEU A 122 8.24 6.00 13.15
N ALA A 123 8.78 5.05 13.93
CA ALA A 123 8.25 4.72 15.25
C ALA A 123 8.20 5.93 16.20
N ASP A 124 9.23 6.78 16.18
CA ASP A 124 9.32 7.99 17.00
C ASP A 124 8.37 9.10 16.54
N ARG A 125 7.92 9.08 15.28
CA ARG A 125 6.95 10.05 14.72
C ARG A 125 5.49 9.68 14.99
N ILE A 126 5.21 8.48 15.50
CA ILE A 126 3.85 8.07 15.84
C ILE A 126 3.39 8.77 17.12
N ASP A 127 2.33 9.56 17.00
CA ASP A 127 1.58 10.06 18.14
C ASP A 127 0.54 9.00 18.57
N ARG A 128 0.70 8.51 19.79
CA ARG A 128 -0.09 7.40 20.32
C ARG A 128 -1.56 7.76 20.53
N GLU A 129 -1.85 9.00 20.92
CA GLU A 129 -3.22 9.41 21.25
C GLU A 129 -4.15 9.35 20.02
N PRO A 130 -3.91 10.12 18.93
CA PRO A 130 -4.75 10.06 17.74
C PRO A 130 -4.70 8.68 17.05
N THR A 131 -3.57 7.98 17.17
CA THR A 131 -3.42 6.62 16.64
C THR A 131 -4.35 5.63 17.33
N TYR A 132 -4.38 5.61 18.67
CA TYR A 132 -5.21 4.68 19.43
C TYR A 132 -6.70 5.03 19.35
N VAL A 133 -7.06 6.31 19.37
CA VAL A 133 -8.45 6.73 19.16
C VAL A 133 -8.98 6.20 17.82
N ASN A 134 -8.20 6.35 16.74
CA ASN A 134 -8.54 5.83 15.42
C ASN A 134 -8.67 4.29 15.45
N ALA A 135 -7.65 3.59 15.94
CA ALA A 135 -7.61 2.13 16.01
C ALA A 135 -8.81 1.53 16.74
N LEU A 136 -9.14 2.08 17.91
CA LEU A 136 -10.21 1.56 18.76
C LEU A 136 -11.60 1.87 18.20
N THR A 137 -11.77 3.05 17.59
CA THR A 137 -13.03 3.43 16.93
C THR A 137 -13.28 2.60 15.67
N ALA A 138 -12.21 2.19 14.97
CA ALA A 138 -12.26 1.29 13.81
C ALA A 138 -12.30 -0.21 14.19
N CYS A 139 -12.38 -0.57 15.48
CA CYS A 139 -12.32 -1.95 15.96
C CYS A 139 -11.09 -2.74 15.46
N SER A 140 -9.95 -2.06 15.29
CA SER A 140 -8.72 -2.60 14.72
C SER A 140 -7.52 -2.39 15.67
N PRO A 141 -7.51 -3.04 16.85
CA PRO A 141 -6.42 -2.88 17.83
C PRO A 141 -5.09 -3.49 17.37
N ALA A 142 -5.09 -4.26 16.28
CA ALA A 142 -3.85 -4.74 15.67
C ALA A 142 -3.19 -3.70 14.77
N GLY A 143 -3.94 -2.73 14.24
CA GLY A 143 -3.43 -1.67 13.37
C GLY A 143 -2.22 -0.94 13.95
N PRO A 144 -2.28 -0.44 15.19
CA PRO A 144 -1.18 0.34 15.76
C PRO A 144 -0.13 -0.50 16.50
N LYS A 145 -0.09 -1.83 16.30
CA LYS A 145 0.95 -2.68 16.90
C LYS A 145 2.29 -2.35 16.26
N LEU A 146 3.28 -1.97 17.05
CA LEU A 146 4.61 -1.70 16.54
C LEU A 146 5.28 -3.01 16.09
N PRO A 147 5.79 -3.08 14.85
CA PRO A 147 6.60 -4.20 14.37
C PRO A 147 8.04 -4.11 14.90
N VAL A 148 8.94 -4.94 14.40
CA VAL A 148 10.36 -4.88 14.75
C VAL A 148 10.93 -3.52 14.33
N VAL A 149 11.42 -2.74 15.28
CA VAL A 149 11.97 -1.39 15.05
C VAL A 149 13.49 -1.48 14.93
N LEU A 150 14.03 -1.06 13.79
CA LEU A 150 15.47 -0.99 13.50
C LEU A 150 15.92 0.46 13.39
N ASP A 151 17.22 0.72 13.57
CA ASP A 151 17.73 2.08 13.65
C ASP A 151 17.58 2.85 12.32
N THR A 152 17.86 2.21 11.19
CA THR A 152 17.77 2.83 9.86
C THR A 152 16.98 2.00 8.86
N ALA A 153 16.61 2.59 7.71
CA ALA A 153 15.98 1.84 6.62
C ALA A 153 16.92 0.78 6.05
N ARG A 154 18.22 1.08 5.99
CA ARG A 154 19.27 0.10 5.62
C ARG A 154 19.25 -1.12 6.54
N ASP A 155 19.19 -0.90 7.85
CA ASP A 155 19.16 -2.01 8.82
C ASP A 155 17.86 -2.81 8.71
N ALA A 156 16.71 -2.14 8.59
CA ALA A 156 15.42 -2.80 8.42
C ALA A 156 15.36 -3.68 7.16
N VAL A 157 15.85 -3.18 6.02
CA VAL A 157 15.91 -3.93 4.77
C VAL A 157 16.91 -5.10 4.88
N ALA A 158 18.10 -4.87 5.43
CA ALA A 158 19.11 -5.92 5.59
C ALA A 158 18.60 -7.07 6.48
N VAL A 159 18.01 -6.75 7.63
CA VAL A 159 17.43 -7.75 8.55
C VAL A 159 16.26 -8.48 7.89
N ALA A 160 15.38 -7.77 7.18
CA ALA A 160 14.26 -8.41 6.47
C ALA A 160 14.76 -9.41 5.39
N LEU A 161 15.78 -9.03 4.62
CA LEU A 161 16.41 -9.91 3.62
C LEU A 161 17.08 -11.13 4.27
N GLU A 162 17.75 -10.96 5.40
CA GLU A 162 18.33 -12.06 6.17
C GLU A 162 17.24 -13.01 6.69
N CYS A 163 16.14 -12.48 7.22
CA CYS A 163 14.99 -13.25 7.70
C CYS A 163 14.28 -14.06 6.61
N LEU A 164 14.43 -13.71 5.33
CA LEU A 164 13.90 -14.53 4.23
C LEU A 164 14.59 -15.90 4.14
N GLY A 165 15.83 -16.02 4.63
CA GLY A 165 16.57 -17.29 4.63
C GLY A 165 16.88 -17.82 3.23
N LEU A 166 16.96 -16.95 2.22
CA LEU A 166 17.29 -17.33 0.86
C LEU A 166 18.77 -17.73 0.75
N PRO A 167 19.14 -18.72 -0.10
CA PRO A 167 20.54 -19.10 -0.30
C PRO A 167 21.40 -17.95 -0.84
N ARG A 168 20.79 -17.08 -1.64
CA ARG A 168 21.38 -15.91 -2.29
C ARG A 168 20.41 -14.75 -2.18
N VAL A 169 20.89 -13.60 -1.73
CA VAL A 169 20.05 -12.40 -1.57
C VAL A 169 19.60 -11.85 -2.93
N GLU A 170 20.37 -12.10 -3.99
CA GLU A 170 20.08 -11.66 -5.35
C GLU A 170 18.86 -12.37 -5.95
N ASP A 171 18.45 -13.52 -5.37
CA ASP A 171 17.28 -14.26 -5.81
C ASP A 171 15.98 -13.72 -5.18
N ALA A 172 16.08 -12.77 -4.24
CA ALA A 172 14.94 -12.18 -3.55
C ALA A 172 14.06 -11.37 -4.50
N ARG A 173 12.75 -11.59 -4.44
CA ARG A 173 11.73 -10.82 -5.17
C ARG A 173 11.38 -9.57 -4.36
N VAL A 174 12.15 -8.50 -4.56
CA VAL A 174 12.00 -7.24 -3.81
C VAL A 174 11.26 -6.24 -4.67
N VAL A 175 10.29 -5.55 -4.07
CA VAL A 175 9.62 -4.40 -4.66
C VAL A 175 9.77 -3.22 -3.71
N ARG A 176 10.12 -2.04 -4.24
CA ARG A 176 10.10 -0.80 -3.49
C ARG A 176 9.12 0.18 -4.14
N ILE A 177 8.30 0.79 -3.30
CA ILE A 177 7.30 1.78 -3.69
C ILE A 177 7.46 3.01 -2.81
N LYS A 178 7.12 4.18 -3.35
CA LYS A 178 6.98 5.39 -2.52
C LYS A 178 5.92 5.15 -1.44
N ASN A 179 4.69 4.82 -1.88
CA ASN A 179 3.57 4.47 -1.02
C ASN A 179 2.48 3.76 -1.85
N THR A 180 1.41 3.26 -1.22
CA THR A 180 0.36 2.49 -1.92
C THR A 180 -0.58 3.34 -2.78
N LEU A 181 -0.53 4.67 -2.66
CA LEU A 181 -1.32 5.59 -3.48
C LEU A 181 -0.61 5.88 -4.82
N HIS A 182 0.72 5.96 -4.81
CA HIS A 182 1.53 6.25 -5.99
C HIS A 182 2.28 4.99 -6.49
N LEU A 183 1.61 4.22 -7.34
CA LEU A 183 2.16 3.00 -7.96
C LEU A 183 2.46 3.12 -9.46
N GLY A 184 2.47 4.36 -10.00
CA GLY A 184 2.85 4.60 -11.39
C GLY A 184 4.33 4.31 -11.68
N GLU A 185 5.17 4.40 -10.65
CA GLU A 185 6.58 4.08 -10.68
C GLU A 185 6.90 3.15 -9.50
N VAL A 186 7.65 2.09 -9.77
CA VAL A 186 8.01 1.05 -8.80
C VAL A 186 9.43 0.56 -9.11
N GLU A 187 10.23 0.34 -8.07
CA GLU A 187 11.53 -0.31 -8.20
C GLU A 187 11.36 -1.81 -7.91
N VAL A 188 12.07 -2.64 -8.66
CA VAL A 188 11.98 -4.10 -8.58
C VAL A 188 13.38 -4.72 -8.63
N SER A 189 13.59 -5.82 -7.91
CA SER A 189 14.86 -6.54 -7.97
C SER A 189 15.07 -7.19 -9.33
N GLU A 190 16.34 -7.45 -9.68
CA GLU A 190 16.72 -8.12 -10.93
C GLU A 190 16.08 -9.51 -11.07
N ALA A 191 15.80 -10.19 -9.95
CA ALA A 191 15.10 -11.47 -9.91
C ALA A 191 13.71 -11.44 -10.60
N LEU A 192 13.10 -10.25 -10.71
CA LEU A 192 11.78 -10.06 -11.33
C LEU A 192 11.86 -9.74 -12.83
N LEU A 193 13.03 -9.38 -13.38
CA LEU A 193 13.16 -8.97 -14.79
C LEU A 193 12.61 -10.01 -15.80
N PRO A 194 12.82 -11.33 -15.63
CA PRO A 194 12.27 -12.31 -16.58
C PRO A 194 10.74 -12.30 -16.67
N GLU A 195 10.03 -11.94 -15.59
CA GLU A 195 8.57 -11.87 -15.53
C GLU A 195 8.03 -10.56 -16.13
N LEU A 196 8.82 -9.48 -16.02
CA LEU A 196 8.40 -8.14 -16.41
C LEU A 196 8.68 -7.80 -17.88
N GLY A 197 9.69 -8.41 -18.50
CA GLY A 197 10.19 -8.02 -19.82
C GLY A 197 9.19 -8.10 -20.99
N ASN A 198 8.09 -8.83 -20.84
CA ASN A 198 7.06 -9.01 -21.89
C ASN A 198 5.73 -8.32 -21.60
N ARG A 199 5.67 -7.49 -20.55
CA ARG A 199 4.42 -6.81 -20.16
C ARG A 199 4.25 -5.51 -20.91
N ALA A 200 3.14 -5.40 -21.65
CA ALA A 200 2.82 -4.21 -22.45
C ALA A 200 2.39 -3.01 -21.60
N ASP A 201 2.05 -3.22 -20.34
CA ASP A 201 1.61 -2.19 -19.40
C ASP A 201 2.73 -1.67 -18.50
N LEU A 202 3.97 -2.12 -18.73
CA LEU A 202 5.16 -1.66 -18.01
C LEU A 202 6.21 -1.16 -19.01
N HIS A 203 6.98 -0.16 -18.62
CA HIS A 203 8.13 0.30 -19.38
C HIS A 203 9.32 0.55 -18.45
N PRO A 204 10.54 0.09 -18.80
CA PRO A 204 11.72 0.33 -17.96
C PRO A 204 12.09 1.81 -17.92
N LEU A 205 12.31 2.34 -16.72
CA LEU A 205 12.76 3.73 -16.51
C LEU A 205 14.29 3.87 -16.40
N GLY A 206 15.00 2.78 -16.13
CA GLY A 206 16.45 2.79 -15.95
C GLY A 206 17.07 1.40 -16.01
N ALA A 207 18.40 1.36 -15.97
CA ALA A 207 19.15 0.11 -15.83
C ALA A 207 19.19 -0.33 -14.36
N PRO A 208 19.33 -1.64 -14.07
CA PRO A 208 19.51 -2.12 -12.71
C PRO A 208 20.67 -1.43 -11.99
N ALA A 209 20.44 -1.07 -10.73
CA ALA A 209 21.42 -0.43 -9.87
C ALA A 209 21.26 -0.92 -8.43
N PRO A 210 22.32 -0.88 -7.60
CA PRO A 210 22.20 -1.17 -6.17
C PRO A 210 21.22 -0.23 -5.48
N LEU A 211 20.45 -0.74 -4.52
CA LEU A 211 19.56 0.07 -3.69
C LEU A 211 20.36 1.14 -2.94
N ALA A 212 20.02 2.41 -3.19
CA ALA A 212 20.80 3.54 -2.71
C ALA A 212 20.31 4.04 -1.35
N PHE A 213 21.24 4.20 -0.42
CA PHE A 213 20.98 4.75 0.91
C PHE A 213 21.79 6.04 1.12
N ALA A 214 21.20 7.00 1.82
CA ALA A 214 21.92 8.16 2.31
C ALA A 214 22.92 7.78 3.42
N ALA A 215 23.77 8.74 3.81
CA ALA A 215 24.81 8.52 4.83
C ALA A 215 24.25 8.14 6.20
N ASP A 216 23.03 8.60 6.53
CA ASP A 216 22.30 8.28 7.75
C ASP A 216 21.54 6.94 7.69
N GLY A 217 21.67 6.20 6.60
CA GLY A 217 20.99 4.91 6.39
C GLY A 217 19.52 5.02 5.98
N SER A 218 19.01 6.22 5.71
CA SER A 218 17.70 6.40 5.06
C SER A 218 17.75 5.99 3.59
N LEU A 219 16.60 5.63 3.03
CA LEU A 219 16.47 5.40 1.58
C LEU A 219 16.67 6.71 0.83
N SER A 220 17.35 6.64 -0.31
CA SER A 220 17.42 7.79 -1.22
C SER A 220 16.01 8.12 -1.70
N PRO A 221 15.64 9.39 -1.95
CA PRO A 221 14.31 9.74 -2.43
C PRO A 221 13.91 8.91 -3.67
N PHE A 222 12.65 8.51 -3.70
CA PHE A 222 12.01 7.87 -4.85
C PHE A 222 11.96 8.83 -6.04
#